data_AF-A0A853FUA4-F1
#
_entry.id   AF-A0A853FUA4-F1
#
_cell.length_a   1.000
_cell.length_b   1.000
_cell.length_c   1.000
_cell.angle_alpha   90.00
_cell.angle_beta   90.00
_cell.angle_gamma   90.00
#
_symmetry.space_group_name_H-M   'P 1'
#
loop_
_entity.id
_entity.type
_entity.pdbx_description
1 polymer ?
#
loop_
_entity_poly.entity_id
_entity_poly.type
_entity_poly.pdbx_seq_one_letter_code
_entity_poly.pdbx_strand_id
1 'polypeptide(L)'
;MLIDEGALLRAGGLPDANLAGLLFRLEHSTAIEQIPEILHTLMDAVQGEGFEELNRSLAAYIQHLVLSRAQPQEAVPQVTSLQELVMLISEKPGMWARQWKREGILEGLRQGELSGQAALLERQLIHKFGPLPDTLVQRIHTGSASELEVWSLNFIDADSIEQVFAP
;
A
#
# COMPACT_ATOMS: atom_id res chain seq x y z
N MET A 1 -20.39 22.38 6.79
CA MET A 1 -19.10 22.84 7.36
C MET A 1 -18.09 21.75 7.04
N LEU A 2 -17.34 21.90 5.94
CA LEU A 2 -16.27 20.97 5.57
C LEU A 2 -15.14 21.15 6.58
N ILE A 3 -14.74 20.08 7.26
CA ILE A 3 -13.52 20.10 8.07
C ILE A 3 -12.38 19.70 7.13
N ASP A 4 -11.42 20.61 6.96
CA ASP A 4 -10.23 20.44 6.16
C ASP A 4 -9.26 19.47 6.89
N GLU A 5 -9.23 18.23 6.41
CA GLU A 5 -8.44 17.11 6.92
C GLU A 5 -6.92 17.41 6.92
N GLY A 6 -6.46 18.32 6.04
CA GLY A 6 -5.07 18.76 5.97
C GLY A 6 -4.66 19.75 7.07
N ALA A 7 -5.61 20.35 7.78
CA ALA A 7 -5.34 21.21 8.94
C ALA A 7 -5.07 20.41 10.22
N LEU A 8 -5.71 19.24 10.37
CA LEU A 8 -5.58 18.38 11.54
C LEU A 8 -4.24 17.61 11.57
N LEU A 9 -3.73 17.18 10.41
CA LEU A 9 -2.44 16.53 10.28
C LEU A 9 -1.26 17.43 10.69
N ARG A 10 -1.37 18.75 10.49
CA ARG A 10 -0.32 19.72 10.84
C ARG A 10 -0.27 20.12 12.31
N ALA A 11 -1.33 19.83 13.07
CA ALA A 11 -1.45 20.24 14.48
C ALA A 11 -0.87 19.22 15.48
N GLY A 12 -0.35 18.07 15.04
CA GLY A 12 0.39 17.14 15.90
C GLY A 12 -0.41 16.55 17.08
N GLY A 13 -1.74 16.59 17.01
CA GLY A 13 -2.62 16.27 18.13
C GLY A 13 -3.80 15.43 17.70
N LEU A 14 -3.57 14.16 17.38
CA LEU A 14 -4.62 13.15 17.44
C LEU A 14 -4.05 11.89 18.12
N PRO A 15 -4.75 11.33 19.12
CA PRO A 15 -4.29 10.14 19.82
C PRO A 15 -4.19 8.95 18.83
N ASP A 16 -3.25 8.03 19.08
CA ASP A 16 -2.95 6.83 18.27
C ASP A 16 -4.16 5.89 17.99
N ALA A 17 -5.35 6.23 18.48
CA ALA A 17 -6.61 5.50 18.43
C ALA A 17 -7.74 6.24 17.69
N ASN A 18 -7.44 7.12 16.73
CA ASN A 18 -8.48 7.66 15.85
C ASN A 18 -8.79 6.69 14.69
N LEU A 19 -10.03 6.73 14.18
CA LEU A 19 -10.53 5.80 13.15
C LEU A 19 -9.65 5.83 11.88
N ALA A 20 -9.17 7.01 11.49
CA ALA A 20 -8.32 7.18 10.33
C ALA A 20 -6.95 6.50 10.50
N GLY A 21 -6.33 6.62 11.67
CA GLY A 21 -5.05 5.98 12.00
C GLY A 21 -5.16 4.46 12.05
N LEU A 22 -6.27 3.93 12.56
CA LEU A 22 -6.55 2.49 12.54
C LEU A 22 -6.75 1.97 11.10
N LEU A 23 -7.43 2.74 10.24
CA LEU A 23 -7.57 2.40 8.82
C LEU A 23 -6.22 2.44 8.09
N PHE A 24 -5.40 3.48 8.30
CA PHE A 24 -4.07 3.54 7.72
C PHE A 24 -3.18 2.37 8.16
N ARG A 25 -3.23 2.01 9.45
CA ARG A 25 -2.51 0.84 9.97
C ARG A 25 -3.00 -0.46 9.32
N LEU A 26 -4.31 -0.59 9.09
CA LEU A 26 -4.89 -1.76 8.42
C LEU A 26 -4.45 -1.85 6.94
N GLU A 27 -4.44 -0.73 6.23
CA GLU A 27 -4.05 -0.65 4.82
C GLU A 27 -2.58 -1.01 4.57
N HIS A 28 -1.70 -0.55 5.46
CA HIS A 28 -0.25 -0.69 5.36
C HIS A 28 0.32 -1.87 6.17
N SER A 29 -0.52 -2.57 6.94
CA SER A 29 -0.05 -3.73 7.69
C SER A 29 0.33 -4.87 6.75
N THR A 30 1.57 -5.33 6.86
CA THR A 30 2.06 -6.56 6.24
C THR A 30 2.01 -7.74 7.22
N ALA A 31 1.69 -7.49 8.49
CA ALA A 31 1.63 -8.47 9.56
C ALA A 31 0.17 -8.89 9.81
N ILE A 32 -0.18 -10.10 9.37
CA ILE A 32 -1.54 -10.63 9.52
C ILE A 32 -1.94 -10.80 11.00
N GLU A 33 -0.95 -11.00 11.86
CA GLU A 33 -1.12 -11.21 13.30
C GLU A 33 -1.67 -9.96 13.99
N GLN A 34 -1.43 -8.76 13.45
CA GLN A 34 -1.87 -7.49 14.03
C GLN A 34 -3.29 -7.11 13.60
N ILE A 35 -3.82 -7.74 12.56
CA ILE A 35 -5.09 -7.36 11.95
C ILE A 35 -6.29 -7.65 12.86
N PRO A 36 -6.38 -8.80 13.55
CA PRO A 36 -7.44 -9.03 14.53
C PRO A 36 -7.49 -7.94 15.61
N GLU A 37 -6.35 -7.49 16.14
CA GLU A 37 -6.30 -6.43 17.16
C GLU A 37 -6.81 -5.08 16.62
N ILE A 38 -6.42 -4.72 15.39
CA ILE A 38 -6.89 -3.49 14.73
C ILE A 38 -8.40 -3.56 14.47
N LEU A 39 -8.90 -4.70 14.00
CA LEU A 39 -10.34 -4.92 13.75
C LEU A 39 -11.15 -4.87 15.05
N HIS A 40 -10.65 -5.45 16.15
CA HIS A 40 -11.29 -5.34 17.45
C HIS A 40 -11.32 -3.88 17.95
N THR A 41 -10.23 -3.14 17.79
CA THR A 41 -10.20 -1.71 18.17
C THR A 41 -11.16 -0.87 17.33
N LEU A 42 -11.26 -1.16 16.02
CA LEU A 42 -12.23 -0.53 15.12
C LEU A 42 -13.66 -0.88 15.53
N MET A 43 -13.94 -2.14 15.86
CA MET A 43 -15.24 -2.58 16.35
C MET A 43 -15.64 -1.81 17.60
N ASP A 44 -14.75 -1.73 18.60
CA ASP A 44 -14.99 -1.02 19.87
C ASP A 44 -15.22 0.47 19.65
N ALA A 45 -14.49 1.09 18.72
CA ALA A 45 -14.61 2.52 18.41
C ALA A 45 -15.94 2.89 17.73
N VAL A 46 -16.62 1.94 17.10
CA VAL A 46 -17.93 2.15 16.47
C VAL A 46 -19.06 1.40 17.19
N GLN A 47 -18.85 1.03 18.45
CA GLN A 47 -19.91 0.56 19.36
C GLN A 47 -20.75 1.76 19.81
N GLY A 48 -22.05 1.77 19.50
CA GLY A 48 -22.99 2.75 20.05
C GLY A 48 -24.17 3.05 19.14
N GLU A 49 -25.28 3.50 19.74
CA GLU A 49 -26.44 3.99 19.00
C GLU A 49 -26.04 5.18 18.12
N GLY A 50 -26.36 5.11 16.83
CA GLY A 50 -26.04 6.15 15.83
C GLY A 50 -24.81 5.86 14.94
N PHE A 51 -24.02 4.81 15.21
CA PHE A 51 -22.86 4.42 14.38
C PHE A 51 -23.12 3.23 13.46
N GLU A 52 -24.36 2.74 13.35
CA GLU A 52 -24.70 1.55 12.54
C GLU A 52 -24.32 1.70 11.06
N GLU A 53 -24.56 2.87 10.47
CA GLU A 53 -24.21 3.15 9.08
C GLU A 53 -22.70 3.24 8.87
N LEU A 54 -21.96 3.76 9.86
CA LEU A 54 -20.50 3.79 9.84
C LEU A 54 -19.95 2.37 9.96
N ASN A 55 -20.47 1.56 10.88
CA ASN A 55 -20.08 0.16 11.06
C ASN A 55 -20.27 -0.64 9.76
N ARG A 56 -21.45 -0.51 9.12
CA ARG A 56 -21.75 -1.16 7.84
C ARG A 56 -20.83 -0.68 6.73
N SER A 57 -20.61 0.63 6.61
CA SER A 57 -19.73 1.21 5.59
C SER A 57 -18.28 0.77 5.77
N LEU A 58 -17.78 0.75 7.01
CA LEU A 58 -16.44 0.25 7.33
C LEU A 58 -16.33 -1.24 7.07
N ALA A 59 -17.35 -2.04 7.40
CA ALA A 59 -17.36 -3.47 7.13
C ALA A 59 -17.28 -3.75 5.62
N ALA A 60 -18.05 -3.03 4.81
CA ALA A 60 -18.00 -3.14 3.36
C ALA A 60 -16.66 -2.67 2.77
N TYR A 61 -16.13 -1.54 3.27
CA TYR A 61 -14.83 -1.02 2.85
C TYR A 61 -13.69 -1.97 3.19
N ILE A 62 -13.62 -2.47 4.43
CA ILE A 62 -12.59 -3.39 4.88
C ILE A 62 -12.77 -4.74 4.20
N GLN A 63 -14.00 -5.23 4.03
CA GLN A 63 -14.25 -6.41 3.21
C GLN A 63 -13.66 -6.21 1.82
N HIS A 64 -13.89 -5.07 1.15
CA HIS A 64 -13.27 -4.80 -0.14
C HIS A 64 -11.74 -4.73 -0.04
N LEU A 65 -11.15 -4.12 0.97
CA LEU A 65 -9.69 -4.08 1.15
C LEU A 65 -9.09 -5.48 1.38
N VAL A 66 -9.75 -6.31 2.19
CA VAL A 66 -9.38 -7.69 2.49
C VAL A 66 -9.57 -8.59 1.26
N LEU A 67 -10.63 -8.36 0.48
CA LEU A 67 -11.07 -9.23 -0.63
C LEU A 67 -10.58 -8.82 -2.02
N SER A 68 -10.27 -7.55 -2.26
CA SER A 68 -9.59 -7.11 -3.50
C SER A 68 -8.16 -7.66 -3.55
N ARG A 69 -7.63 -7.99 -2.37
CA ARG A 69 -6.39 -8.74 -2.11
C ARG A 69 -6.64 -10.26 -2.01
N ALA A 70 -7.86 -10.72 -2.26
CA ALA A 70 -8.25 -12.13 -2.27
C ALA A 70 -8.51 -12.62 -3.70
N GLN A 71 -8.09 -13.83 -4.07
CA GLN A 71 -8.42 -14.37 -5.40
C GLN A 71 -9.94 -14.65 -5.44
N PRO A 72 -10.69 -14.14 -6.43
CA PRO A 72 -12.16 -14.16 -6.42
C PRO A 72 -12.78 -15.53 -6.75
N GLN A 73 -12.02 -16.63 -6.68
CA GLN A 73 -12.55 -17.95 -7.06
C GLN A 73 -13.53 -18.54 -6.05
N GLU A 74 -13.59 -18.02 -4.82
CA GLU A 74 -14.65 -18.35 -3.85
C GLU A 74 -15.61 -17.18 -3.68
N ALA A 75 -16.92 -17.45 -3.79
CA ALA A 75 -17.95 -16.47 -3.48
C ALA A 75 -17.88 -16.12 -1.99
N VAL A 76 -17.38 -14.93 -1.67
CA VAL A 76 -17.33 -14.45 -0.29
C VAL A 76 -18.69 -13.87 0.09
N PRO A 77 -19.30 -14.29 1.22
CA PRO A 77 -20.55 -13.72 1.68
C PRO A 77 -20.38 -12.23 1.94
N GLN A 78 -21.36 -11.41 1.53
CA GLN A 78 -21.38 -9.99 1.89
C GLN A 78 -21.51 -9.87 3.40
N VAL A 79 -20.67 -9.05 4.02
CA VAL A 79 -20.76 -8.74 5.45
C VAL A 79 -21.48 -7.42 5.62
N THR A 80 -22.35 -7.34 6.62
CA THR A 80 -23.13 -6.14 6.95
C THR A 80 -22.63 -5.42 8.19
N SER A 81 -21.69 -6.03 8.92
CA SER A 81 -21.06 -5.44 10.10
C SER A 81 -19.60 -5.88 10.27
N LEU A 82 -18.83 -5.10 11.03
CA LEU A 82 -17.46 -5.47 11.42
C LEU A 82 -17.43 -6.76 12.23
N GLN A 83 -18.50 -7.04 12.99
CA GLN A 83 -18.62 -8.26 13.76
C GLN A 83 -18.76 -9.50 12.85
N GLU A 84 -19.59 -9.42 11.81
CA GLU A 84 -19.68 -10.47 10.79
C GLU A 84 -18.36 -10.66 10.04
N LEU A 85 -17.64 -9.57 9.74
CA LEU A 85 -16.33 -9.63 9.12
C LEU A 85 -15.30 -10.38 9.99
N VAL A 86 -15.26 -10.10 11.29
CA VAL A 86 -14.39 -10.82 12.22
C VAL A 86 -14.76 -12.30 12.33
N MET A 87 -16.06 -12.63 12.37
CA MET A 87 -16.52 -14.03 12.37
C MET A 87 -16.10 -14.74 11.08
N LEU A 88 -16.29 -14.09 9.94
CA LEU A 88 -15.84 -14.60 8.65
C LEU A 88 -14.34 -14.89 8.70
N ILE A 89 -13.50 -13.91 9.06
CA ILE A 89 -12.03 -14.06 9.17
C ILE A 89 -11.61 -15.15 10.19
N SER A 90 -12.46 -15.45 11.17
CA SER A 90 -12.22 -16.49 12.17
C SER A 90 -12.62 -17.90 11.71
N GLU A 91 -13.48 -18.03 10.70
CA GLU A 91 -14.00 -19.33 10.23
C GLU A 91 -12.98 -20.08 9.35
N LYS A 92 -12.16 -19.36 8.57
CA LYS A 92 -11.07 -19.92 7.74
C LYS A 92 -9.71 -19.18 7.88
N PRO A 93 -9.16 -18.98 9.10
CA PRO A 93 -8.01 -18.11 9.35
C PRO A 93 -6.79 -18.43 8.48
N GLY A 94 -6.57 -19.70 8.16
CA GLY A 94 -5.46 -20.14 7.32
C GLY A 94 -5.57 -19.82 5.83
N MET A 95 -6.75 -19.45 5.31
CA MET A 95 -6.93 -19.04 3.91
C MET A 95 -6.42 -17.61 3.71
N TRP A 96 -6.89 -16.66 4.53
CA TRP A 96 -6.48 -15.25 4.45
C TRP A 96 -4.99 -15.06 4.76
N ALA A 97 -4.44 -15.82 5.72
CA ALA A 97 -2.99 -15.85 5.99
C ALA A 97 -2.14 -16.23 4.79
N ARG A 98 -2.54 -17.28 4.06
CA ARG A 98 -1.80 -17.74 2.89
C ARG A 98 -1.91 -16.76 1.72
N GLN A 99 -3.07 -16.17 1.54
CA GLN A 99 -3.37 -15.16 0.53
C GLN A 99 -2.50 -13.91 0.71
N TRP A 100 -2.57 -13.26 1.88
CA TRP A 100 -1.82 -12.04 2.14
C TRP A 100 -0.31 -12.26 2.16
N LYS A 101 0.16 -13.39 2.67
CA LYS A 101 1.57 -13.75 2.56
C LYS A 101 2.02 -13.84 1.10
N ARG A 102 1.20 -14.43 0.22
CA ARG A 102 1.53 -14.54 -1.20
C ARG A 102 1.59 -13.18 -1.86
N GLU A 103 0.62 -12.30 -1.60
CA GLU A 103 0.62 -10.94 -2.16
C GLU A 103 1.75 -10.08 -1.64
N GLY A 104 2.04 -10.14 -0.33
CA GLY A 104 3.19 -9.43 0.25
C GLY A 104 4.52 -9.87 -0.36
N ILE A 105 4.66 -11.17 -0.68
CA ILE A 105 5.83 -11.67 -1.41
C ILE A 105 5.85 -11.14 -2.85
N LEU A 106 4.72 -11.16 -3.57
CA LEU A 106 4.66 -10.65 -4.95
C LEU A 106 4.97 -9.16 -5.03
N GLU A 107 4.40 -8.36 -4.12
CA GLU A 107 4.65 -6.93 -4.04
C GLU A 107 6.11 -6.66 -3.65
N GLY A 108 6.65 -7.39 -2.67
CA GLY A 108 8.05 -7.28 -2.29
C GLY A 108 9.02 -7.64 -3.42
N LEU A 109 8.69 -8.67 -4.23
CA LEU A 109 9.46 -9.02 -5.42
C LEU A 109 9.40 -7.91 -6.48
N ARG A 110 8.21 -7.35 -6.74
CA ARG A 110 8.03 -6.25 -7.70
C ARG A 110 8.78 -5.00 -7.27
N GLN A 111 8.68 -4.60 -6.00
CA GLN A 111 9.43 -3.47 -5.45
C GLN A 111 10.94 -3.71 -5.48
N GLY A 112 11.38 -4.93 -5.13
CA GLY A 112 12.77 -5.33 -5.18
C GLY A 112 13.34 -5.30 -6.61
N GLU A 113 12.56 -5.74 -7.59
CA GLU A 113 12.92 -5.66 -9.00
C GLU A 113 13.10 -4.21 -9.46
N LEU A 114 12.13 -3.32 -9.18
CA LEU A 114 12.21 -1.90 -9.54
C LEU A 114 13.39 -1.19 -8.87
N SER A 115 13.56 -1.40 -7.56
CA SER A 115 14.70 -0.84 -6.82
C SER A 115 16.03 -1.35 -7.36
N GLY A 116 16.10 -2.63 -7.74
CA GLY A 116 17.28 -3.22 -8.37
C GLY A 116 17.58 -2.62 -9.74
N GLN A 117 16.57 -2.44 -10.59
CA GLN A 117 16.71 -1.79 -11.91
C GLN A 117 17.18 -0.34 -11.77
N ALA A 118 16.55 0.43 -10.89
CA ALA A 118 16.93 1.82 -10.59
C ALA A 118 18.38 1.93 -10.10
N ALA A 119 18.76 1.12 -9.12
CA ALA A 119 20.12 1.10 -8.57
C ALA A 119 21.17 0.69 -9.61
N LEU A 120 20.84 -0.26 -10.50
CA LEU A 120 21.73 -0.66 -11.58
C LEU A 120 21.90 0.46 -12.61
N LEU A 121 20.80 1.08 -13.04
CA LEU A 121 20.82 2.19 -13.99
C LEU A 121 21.61 3.39 -13.44
N GLU A 122 21.41 3.74 -12.17
CA GLU A 122 22.19 4.79 -11.50
C GLU A 122 23.70 4.50 -11.59
N ARG A 123 24.13 3.28 -11.26
CA ARG A 123 25.54 2.90 -11.32
C ARG A 123 26.11 2.93 -12.73
N GLN A 124 25.31 2.53 -13.73
CA GLN A 124 25.69 2.60 -15.14
C GLN A 124 25.87 4.04 -15.61
N LEU A 125 24.94 4.93 -15.23
CA LEU A 125 25.00 6.35 -15.56
C LEU A 125 26.16 7.04 -14.86
N ILE A 126 26.41 6.75 -13.58
CA ILE A 126 27.59 7.25 -12.86
C ILE A 126 28.88 6.80 -13.55
N HIS A 127 28.93 5.56 -14.02
CA HIS A 127 30.10 5.02 -14.70
C HIS A 127 30.37 5.69 -16.06
N LYS A 128 29.33 5.96 -16.86
CA LYS A 128 29.45 6.54 -18.21
C LYS A 128 29.62 8.06 -18.18
N PHE A 129 28.86 8.76 -17.33
CA PHE A 129 28.74 10.22 -17.35
C PHE A 129 29.34 10.92 -16.12
N GLY A 130 29.76 10.16 -15.11
CA GLY A 130 30.27 10.72 -13.85
C GLY A 130 29.18 11.00 -12.81
N PRO A 131 29.51 11.67 -11.70
CA PRO A 131 28.59 11.88 -10.59
C PRO A 131 27.26 12.52 -11.01
N LEU A 132 26.15 11.96 -10.52
CA LEU A 132 24.81 12.45 -10.82
C LEU A 132 24.34 13.48 -9.77
N PRO A 133 23.63 14.54 -10.18
CA PRO A 133 22.88 15.39 -9.26
C PRO A 133 21.81 14.58 -8.49
N ASP A 134 21.56 14.96 -7.24
CA ASP A 134 20.57 14.30 -6.37
C ASP A 134 19.16 14.25 -7.00
N THR A 135 18.79 15.27 -7.79
CA THR A 135 17.51 15.31 -8.48
C THR A 135 17.35 14.19 -9.51
N LEU A 136 18.42 13.81 -10.21
CA LEU A 136 18.41 12.69 -11.15
C LEU A 136 18.41 11.35 -10.43
N VAL A 137 19.18 11.24 -9.34
CA VAL A 137 19.14 10.05 -8.48
C VAL A 137 17.73 9.80 -7.97
N GLN A 138 17.07 10.83 -7.41
CA GLN A 138 15.68 10.71 -6.97
C GLN A 138 14.74 10.31 -8.10
N ARG A 139 14.86 10.93 -9.28
CA ARG A 139 14.04 10.58 -10.45
C ARG A 139 14.21 9.13 -10.88
N ILE A 140 15.43 8.59 -10.84
CA ILE A 140 15.71 7.18 -11.15
C ILE A 140 15.01 6.26 -10.13
N HIS A 141 15.18 6.54 -8.83
CA HIS A 141 14.63 5.68 -7.77
C HIS A 141 13.11 5.75 -7.61
N THR A 142 12.48 6.84 -8.06
CA THR A 142 11.01 6.97 -8.10
C THR A 142 10.41 6.64 -9.46
N GLY A 143 11.24 6.22 -10.43
CA GLY A 143 10.81 5.89 -11.78
C GLY A 143 9.88 4.68 -11.81
N SER A 144 8.85 4.76 -12.65
CA SER A 144 8.01 3.61 -12.96
C SER A 144 8.78 2.54 -13.75
N ALA A 145 8.25 1.31 -13.79
CA ALA A 145 8.83 0.21 -14.56
C ALA A 145 9.11 0.59 -16.02
N SER A 146 8.13 1.25 -16.67
CA SER A 146 8.24 1.69 -18.06
C SER A 146 9.29 2.78 -18.26
N GLU A 147 9.42 3.70 -17.31
CA GLU A 147 10.44 4.74 -17.38
C GLU A 147 11.84 4.14 -17.24
N LEU A 148 12.04 3.24 -16.26
CA LEU A 148 13.31 2.55 -16.06
C LEU A 148 13.71 1.71 -17.28
N GLU A 149 12.75 1.05 -17.94
CA GLU A 149 12.97 0.30 -19.18
C GLU A 149 13.41 1.24 -20.32
N VAL A 150 12.69 2.33 -20.55
CA VAL A 150 13.03 3.32 -21.58
C VAL A 150 14.41 3.92 -21.34
N TRP A 151 14.71 4.35 -20.11
CA TRP A 151 16.03 4.91 -19.78
C TRP A 151 17.15 3.88 -19.93
N SER A 152 16.89 2.61 -19.60
CA SER A 152 17.87 1.53 -19.78
C SER A 152 18.16 1.25 -21.26
N LEU A 153 17.16 1.35 -22.13
CA LEU A 153 17.33 1.21 -23.58
C LEU A 153 18.06 2.43 -24.16
N ASN A 154 17.65 3.65 -23.78
CA ASN A 154 18.28 4.89 -24.23
C ASN A 154 19.75 4.99 -23.79
N PHE A 155 20.09 4.46 -22.62
CA PHE A 155 21.47 4.44 -22.10
C PHE A 155 22.49 3.85 -23.07
N ILE A 156 22.09 2.85 -23.87
CA ILE A 156 22.99 2.11 -24.78
C ILE A 156 23.59 3.08 -25.80
N ASP A 157 22.75 3.90 -26.43
CA ASP A 157 23.14 4.76 -27.55
C ASP A 157 23.34 6.23 -27.15
N ALA A 158 23.01 6.62 -25.92
CA ALA A 158 23.07 8.01 -25.47
C ALA A 158 24.51 8.56 -25.37
N ASP A 159 24.80 9.65 -26.06
CA ASP A 159 26.06 10.40 -25.97
C ASP A 159 26.06 11.40 -24.79
N SER A 160 24.89 11.71 -24.23
CA SER A 160 24.75 12.58 -23.07
C SER A 160 23.67 12.08 -22.11
N ILE A 161 23.72 12.52 -20.86
CA ILE A 161 22.76 12.11 -19.84
C ILE A 161 21.33 12.55 -20.18
N GLU A 162 21.18 13.70 -20.83
CA GLU A 162 19.88 14.23 -21.25
C GLU A 162 19.19 13.31 -22.26
N GLN A 163 19.96 12.65 -23.14
CA GLN A 163 19.42 11.71 -24.11
C GLN A 163 18.88 10.44 -23.46
N VAL A 164 19.42 10.03 -22.31
CA VAL A 164 18.90 8.87 -21.55
C VAL A 164 17.47 9.13 -21.08
N PHE A 165 17.21 10.34 -20.59
CA PHE A 165 15.93 10.74 -20.01
C PHE A 165 14.93 11.34 -21.02
N ALA A 166 15.26 11.31 -22.31
CA ALA A 166 14.37 11.71 -23.38
C ALA A 166 13.16 10.75 -23.46
N PRO A 167 11.98 11.25 -23.86
CA PRO A 167 10.77 10.44 -24.01
C PRO A 167 10.88 9.37 -25.11
#